data_AF-B8C7A6-F1
#
_entry.id   AF-B8C7A6-F1
#
_cell.length_a   1.000
_cell.length_b   1.000
_cell.length_c   1.000
_cell.angle_alpha   90.00
_cell.angle_beta   90.00
_cell.angle_gamma   90.00
#
_symmetry.space_group_name_H-M   'P 1'
#
loop_
_entity.id
_entity.type
_entity.pdbx_description
1 polymer ?
#
loop_
_entity_poly.entity_id
_entity_poly.type
_entity_poly.pdbx_seq_one_letter_code
_entity_poly.pdbx_strand_id
1 'polypeptide(L)'
;MAAILVTMFTVLVGMHSLQLSASPPSKTSSTRTSLSLLQSLPLQLPDPLTEPSKYCYEIFCWYYSIVWIGIFGFIVVSQCYEYFTAWSYLGVCGGLALPLMLQPMVYPQAWKATVDGKPIINPDAHQSFTQRYSTKATLYLFIYSFIGNYWYTHYFYSVLKAKYTMPSHRLNDIPIAMFLATHFYFCTYHVCVSNSILRFVDRSYKNGWRKSVLFWYTVLFLSYFTAFVETLSISSFPYYSFEDRTMAYVWGSAFYGIYFIVSFPGFYYFDADVDYVGSTKQQHKHITLMDTFTTACGHGMMILTLLDFVRLYLGIPLKIGGVAFAST
;
A
#
# COMPACT_ATOMS: atom_id res chain seq x y z
N MET A 1 -12.93 0.64 -20.41
CA MET A 1 -12.04 0.18 -19.30
C MET A 1 -10.67 -0.23 -19.80
N ALA A 2 -10.52 -1.30 -20.59
CA ALA A 2 -9.23 -1.65 -21.20
C ALA A 2 -8.62 -0.47 -21.97
N ALA A 3 -9.43 0.30 -22.72
CA ALA A 3 -8.98 1.50 -23.40
C ALA A 3 -8.40 2.60 -22.46
N ILE A 4 -8.95 2.79 -21.26
CA ILE A 4 -8.46 3.79 -20.29
C ILE A 4 -7.10 3.33 -19.74
N LEU A 5 -7.00 2.08 -19.30
CA LEU A 5 -5.75 1.52 -18.78
C LEU A 5 -4.66 1.45 -19.84
N VAL A 6 -5.00 1.02 -21.07
CA VAL A 6 -4.07 1.00 -22.21
C VAL A 6 -3.62 2.41 -22.56
N THR A 7 -4.52 3.40 -22.55
CA THR A 7 -4.14 4.81 -22.78
C THR A 7 -3.20 5.30 -21.68
N MET A 8 -3.54 5.05 -20.41
CA MET A 8 -2.68 5.49 -19.30
C MET A 8 -1.31 4.81 -19.33
N PHE A 9 -1.28 3.50 -19.61
CA PHE A 9 -0.04 2.75 -19.77
C PHE A 9 0.77 3.26 -20.96
N THR A 10 0.14 3.57 -22.10
CA THR A 10 0.81 4.12 -23.29
C THR A 10 1.43 5.48 -22.99
N VAL A 11 0.72 6.35 -22.27
CA VAL A 11 1.26 7.64 -21.83
C VAL A 11 2.42 7.44 -20.86
N LEU A 12 2.32 6.51 -19.91
CA LEU A 12 3.39 6.19 -18.96
C LEU A 12 4.65 5.70 -19.69
N VAL A 13 4.50 4.77 -20.63
CA VAL A 13 5.59 4.26 -21.48
C VAL A 13 6.18 5.37 -22.35
N GLY A 14 5.33 6.24 -22.91
CA GLY A 14 5.78 7.41 -23.68
C GLY A 14 6.61 8.37 -22.84
N MET A 15 6.16 8.69 -21.63
CA MET A 15 6.89 9.55 -20.69
C MET A 15 8.21 8.93 -20.25
N HIS A 16 8.22 7.61 -19.98
CA HIS A 16 9.42 6.84 -19.67
C HIS A 16 10.45 6.93 -20.81
N SER A 17 10.03 6.67 -22.05
CA SER A 17 10.88 6.76 -23.25
C SER A 17 11.42 8.17 -23.49
N LEU A 18 10.62 9.21 -23.22
CA LEU A 18 11.04 10.61 -23.32
C LEU A 18 12.10 10.97 -22.28
N GLN A 19 12.03 10.41 -21.07
CA GLN A 19 13.04 10.66 -20.04
C GLN A 19 14.35 9.90 -20.30
N LEU A 20 14.28 8.68 -20.85
CA LEU A 20 15.46 7.96 -21.33
C LEU A 20 16.18 8.74 -22.44
N SER A 21 15.42 9.27 -23.40
CA SER A 21 15.97 10.05 -24.53
C SER A 21 16.55 11.40 -24.11
N ALA A 22 16.03 12.00 -23.04
CA ALA A 22 16.49 13.28 -22.50
C ALA A 22 17.69 13.18 -21.55
N SER A 23 18.08 11.97 -21.16
CA SER A 23 19.25 11.72 -20.34
C SER A 23 20.44 11.42 -21.26
N PRO A 24 21.34 12.38 -21.55
CA PRO A 24 22.52 12.06 -22.33
C PRO A 24 23.32 10.98 -21.59
N PRO A 25 23.94 10.01 -22.29
CA PRO A 25 24.85 9.07 -21.65
C PRO A 25 25.94 9.90 -20.97
N SER A 26 26.06 9.80 -19.65
CA SER A 26 27.10 10.51 -18.92
C SER A 26 28.46 10.00 -19.40
N LYS A 27 29.16 10.83 -20.19
CA LYS A 27 30.60 10.67 -20.40
C LYS A 27 31.31 11.12 -19.12
N THR A 28 31.59 10.17 -18.24
CA THR A 28 32.50 10.35 -17.08
C THR A 28 33.31 9.06 -17.01
N SER A 29 34.42 9.03 -17.76
CA SER A 29 35.80 9.25 -17.30
C SER A 29 36.31 8.13 -16.38
N SER A 30 37.47 7.62 -16.77
CA SER A 30 38.13 6.45 -16.22
C SER A 30 38.71 6.71 -14.84
N THR A 31 37.94 6.41 -13.80
CA THR A 31 38.52 6.10 -12.48
C THR A 31 37.63 5.08 -11.77
N ARG A 32 37.64 3.85 -12.28
CA ARG A 32 37.09 2.67 -11.58
C ARG A 32 38.08 2.24 -10.51
N THR A 33 37.89 2.74 -9.30
CA THR A 33 38.55 2.21 -8.09
C THR A 33 37.47 1.70 -7.13
N SER A 34 37.51 0.38 -6.90
CA SER A 34 36.91 -0.43 -5.82
C SER A 34 35.41 -0.36 -5.49
N LEU A 35 34.62 0.61 -5.98
CA LEU A 35 33.18 0.73 -5.67
C LEU A 35 32.26 0.12 -6.75
N SER A 36 32.82 -0.53 -7.76
CA SER A 36 32.09 -1.08 -8.91
C SER A 36 31.60 -2.52 -8.73
N LEU A 37 31.72 -3.09 -7.52
CA LEU A 37 31.15 -4.40 -7.18
C LEU A 37 29.77 -4.32 -6.50
N LEU A 38 29.31 -3.12 -6.11
CA LEU A 38 27.91 -2.85 -5.72
C LEU A 38 26.95 -2.84 -6.93
N GLN A 39 27.31 -3.57 -7.98
CA GLN A 39 26.67 -3.57 -9.26
C GLN A 39 25.51 -4.58 -9.25
N SER A 40 24.29 -4.05 -9.41
CA SER A 40 23.01 -4.73 -9.73
C SER A 40 22.09 -5.17 -8.59
N LEU A 41 21.97 -4.38 -7.51
CA LEU A 41 20.74 -4.48 -6.71
C LEU A 41 19.56 -3.93 -7.54
N PRO A 42 18.40 -4.61 -7.57
CA PRO A 42 17.26 -4.13 -8.34
C PRO A 42 16.83 -2.77 -7.78
N LEU A 43 16.73 -1.75 -8.65
CA LEU A 43 16.36 -0.37 -8.28
C LEU A 43 15.01 -0.27 -7.54
N GLN A 44 14.23 -1.35 -7.58
CA GLN A 44 12.92 -1.52 -6.95
C GLN A 44 13.03 -1.78 -5.44
N LEU A 45 14.11 -2.39 -4.95
CA LEU A 45 14.27 -2.68 -3.51
C LEU A 45 15.02 -1.55 -2.78
N PRO A 46 14.84 -1.42 -1.45
CA PRO A 46 15.66 -0.54 -0.64
C PRO A 46 17.13 -0.95 -0.76
N ASP A 47 18.04 -0.01 -0.57
CA ASP A 47 19.46 -0.39 -0.62
C ASP A 47 19.83 -1.09 0.71
N PRO A 48 20.28 -2.36 0.68
CA PRO A 48 20.64 -3.14 1.86
C PRO A 48 21.72 -2.50 2.76
N LEU A 49 22.55 -1.60 2.21
CA LEU A 49 23.63 -0.97 2.97
C LEU A 49 23.22 0.37 3.59
N THR A 50 22.33 1.11 2.94
CA THR A 50 21.90 2.44 3.39
C THR A 50 20.55 2.44 4.08
N GLU A 51 19.69 1.45 3.80
CA GLU A 51 18.35 1.26 4.37
C GLU A 51 18.09 -0.21 4.79
N PRO A 52 18.94 -0.82 5.63
CA PRO A 52 18.83 -2.23 6.02
C PRO A 52 17.50 -2.59 6.72
N SER A 53 16.92 -1.68 7.52
CA SER A 53 15.68 -1.94 8.27
C SER A 53 14.49 -2.05 7.32
N LYS A 54 14.41 -1.13 6.34
CA LYS A 54 13.39 -1.18 5.29
C LYS A 54 13.57 -2.39 4.39
N TYR A 55 14.80 -2.67 3.96
CA TYR A 55 15.08 -3.80 3.09
C TYR A 55 14.55 -5.12 3.67
N CYS A 56 14.88 -5.40 4.93
CA CYS A 56 14.46 -6.63 5.57
C CYS A 56 12.93 -6.72 5.75
N TYR A 57 12.26 -5.61 6.07
CA TYR A 57 10.81 -5.57 6.20
C TYR A 57 10.10 -5.73 4.85
N GLU A 58 10.52 -5.01 3.81
CA GLU A 58 9.90 -5.10 2.49
C GLU A 58 10.05 -6.50 1.88
N ILE A 59 11.22 -7.14 2.04
CA ILE A 59 11.43 -8.52 1.59
C ILE A 59 10.54 -9.51 2.34
N PHE A 60 10.40 -9.35 3.66
CA PHE A 60 9.48 -10.16 4.44
C PHE A 60 8.04 -10.04 3.92
N CYS A 61 7.57 -8.81 3.71
CA CYS A 61 6.25 -8.55 3.15
C CYS A 61 6.09 -9.15 1.74
N TRP A 62 7.12 -9.10 0.88
CA TRP A 62 7.09 -9.69 -0.46
C TRP A 62 6.91 -11.21 -0.42
N TYR A 63 7.71 -11.94 0.36
CA TYR A 63 7.58 -13.39 0.48
C TYR A 63 6.25 -13.78 1.11
N TYR A 64 5.83 -13.05 2.15
CA TYR A 64 4.54 -13.28 2.77
C TYR A 64 3.37 -13.00 1.82
N SER A 65 3.55 -12.06 0.89
CA SER A 65 2.53 -11.75 -0.12
C SER A 65 2.21 -12.93 -1.01
N ILE A 66 3.23 -13.67 -1.44
CA ILE A 66 3.06 -14.90 -2.22
C ILE A 66 2.25 -15.94 -1.44
N VAL A 67 2.52 -16.07 -0.13
CA VAL A 67 1.84 -17.03 0.74
C VAL A 67 0.36 -16.71 0.89
N TRP A 68 0.00 -15.48 1.27
CA TRP A 68 -1.42 -15.15 1.47
C TRP A 68 -2.20 -15.13 0.14
N ILE A 69 -1.58 -14.67 -0.96
CA ILE A 69 -2.20 -14.72 -2.30
C ILE A 69 -2.43 -16.16 -2.71
N GLY A 70 -1.48 -17.07 -2.45
CA GLY A 70 -1.65 -18.50 -2.73
C GLY A 70 -2.81 -19.12 -1.95
N ILE A 71 -2.93 -18.80 -0.65
CA ILE A 71 -4.02 -19.28 0.21
C ILE A 71 -5.38 -18.71 -0.25
N PHE A 72 -5.46 -17.41 -0.53
CA PHE A 72 -6.68 -16.78 -1.05
C PHE A 72 -7.06 -17.33 -2.43
N GLY A 73 -6.09 -17.48 -3.32
CA GLY A 73 -6.29 -18.06 -4.65
C GLY A 73 -6.82 -19.48 -4.56
N PHE A 74 -6.28 -20.30 -3.65
CA PHE A 74 -6.81 -21.63 -3.37
C PHE A 74 -8.27 -21.58 -2.90
N ILE A 75 -8.58 -20.75 -1.89
CA ILE A 75 -9.96 -20.62 -1.34
C ILE A 75 -10.97 -20.21 -2.40
N VAL A 76 -10.59 -19.30 -3.31
CA VAL A 76 -11.46 -18.83 -4.40
C VAL A 76 -11.66 -19.92 -5.45
N VAL A 77 -10.57 -20.58 -5.88
CA VAL A 77 -10.64 -21.65 -6.90
C VAL A 77 -11.39 -22.89 -6.39
N SER A 78 -11.20 -23.26 -5.13
CA SER A 78 -11.88 -24.40 -4.51
C SER A 78 -13.29 -24.07 -4.01
N GLN A 79 -13.71 -22.81 -4.11
CA GLN A 79 -14.99 -22.30 -3.61
C GLN A 79 -15.24 -22.60 -2.12
N CYS A 80 -14.18 -22.76 -1.32
CA CYS A 80 -14.31 -23.05 0.12
C CYS A 80 -15.12 -21.97 0.88
N TYR A 81 -15.19 -20.75 0.33
CA TYR A 81 -15.93 -19.64 0.90
C TYR A 81 -17.44 -19.90 1.05
N GLU A 82 -18.02 -20.87 0.32
CA GLU A 82 -19.44 -21.23 0.44
C GLU A 82 -19.76 -21.92 1.78
N TYR A 83 -18.78 -22.59 2.37
CA TYR A 83 -18.92 -23.29 3.66
C TYR A 83 -18.52 -22.41 4.84
N PHE A 84 -18.11 -21.17 4.60
CA PHE A 84 -17.57 -20.31 5.65
C PHE A 84 -18.67 -19.69 6.49
N THR A 85 -18.54 -19.86 7.80
CA THR A 85 -19.33 -19.13 8.80
C THR A 85 -18.65 -17.79 9.13
N ALA A 86 -19.33 -16.92 9.88
CA ALA A 86 -18.75 -15.66 10.36
C ALA A 86 -17.40 -15.85 11.10
N TRP A 87 -17.27 -16.95 11.84
CA TRP A 87 -16.04 -17.31 12.53
C TRP A 87 -14.97 -17.85 11.59
N SER A 88 -15.35 -18.57 10.54
CA SER A 88 -14.42 -19.05 9.51
C SER A 88 -13.79 -17.87 8.76
N TYR A 89 -14.58 -16.87 8.38
CA TYR A 89 -14.07 -15.64 7.76
C TYR A 89 -13.11 -14.88 8.69
N LEU A 90 -13.46 -14.76 9.97
CA LEU A 90 -12.59 -14.11 10.95
C LEU A 90 -11.29 -14.89 11.18
N GLY A 91 -11.36 -16.22 11.26
CA GLY A 91 -10.21 -17.10 11.44
C GLY A 91 -9.24 -17.06 10.26
N VAL A 92 -9.75 -17.10 9.02
CA VAL A 92 -8.91 -17.00 7.81
C VAL A 92 -8.28 -15.62 7.69
N CYS A 93 -9.08 -14.54 7.74
CA CYS A 93 -8.56 -13.19 7.56
C CYS A 93 -7.65 -12.77 8.73
N GLY A 94 -8.01 -13.15 9.96
CA GLY A 94 -7.18 -12.92 11.13
C GLY A 94 -5.91 -13.75 11.11
N GLY A 95 -6.00 -15.04 10.78
CA GLY A 95 -4.84 -15.94 10.64
C GLY A 95 -3.83 -15.42 9.60
N LEU A 96 -4.31 -14.82 8.51
CA LEU A 96 -3.45 -14.24 7.48
C LEU A 96 -2.94 -12.82 7.83
N ALA A 97 -3.62 -12.07 8.69
CA ALA A 97 -3.13 -10.78 9.17
C ALA A 97 -2.10 -10.94 10.30
N LEU A 98 -2.25 -11.96 11.15
CA LEU A 98 -1.47 -12.17 12.36
C LEU A 98 0.06 -12.19 12.12
N PRO A 99 0.61 -12.93 11.14
CA PRO A 99 2.05 -12.93 10.89
C PRO A 99 2.61 -11.55 10.57
N LEU A 100 1.88 -10.71 9.85
CA LEU A 100 2.31 -9.33 9.54
C LEU A 100 2.22 -8.42 10.77
N MET A 101 1.16 -8.58 11.57
CA MET A 101 0.95 -7.77 12.78
C MET A 101 1.93 -8.15 13.91
N LEU A 102 2.26 -9.43 14.04
CA LEU A 102 3.12 -9.96 15.09
C LEU A 102 4.61 -10.00 14.70
N GLN A 103 4.95 -9.85 13.41
CA GLN A 103 6.34 -9.84 12.96
C GLN A 103 7.23 -8.88 13.78
N PRO A 104 6.82 -7.62 14.07
CA PRO A 104 7.65 -6.71 14.85
C PRO A 104 7.97 -7.20 16.28
N MET A 105 7.16 -8.11 16.84
CA MET A 105 7.35 -8.70 18.18
C MET A 105 8.11 -10.03 18.13
N VAL A 106 7.68 -10.94 17.25
CA VAL A 106 8.16 -12.33 17.21
C VAL A 106 9.42 -12.48 16.36
N TYR A 107 9.54 -11.70 15.29
CA TYR A 107 10.68 -11.76 14.39
C TYR A 107 11.18 -10.36 14.01
N PRO A 108 11.82 -9.63 14.95
CA PRO A 108 12.25 -8.23 14.75
C PRO A 108 13.24 -8.05 13.62
N GLN A 109 14.00 -9.09 13.28
CA GLN A 109 14.93 -9.08 12.16
C GLN A 109 14.21 -9.01 10.80
N ALA A 110 12.94 -9.44 10.73
CA ALA A 110 12.07 -9.57 9.54
C ALA A 110 12.60 -10.50 8.44
N TRP A 111 13.87 -10.36 8.08
CA TRP A 111 14.57 -11.15 7.11
C TRP A 111 16.08 -11.19 7.41
N LYS A 112 16.71 -12.33 7.17
CA LYS A 112 18.18 -12.47 7.24
C LYS A 112 18.73 -12.38 5.83
N ALA A 113 19.02 -11.17 5.40
CA ALA A 113 19.65 -10.92 4.12
C ALA A 113 21.16 -11.20 4.18
N THR A 114 21.70 -11.77 3.11
CA THR A 114 23.14 -11.82 2.87
C THR A 114 23.43 -11.09 1.57
N VAL A 115 24.37 -10.15 1.59
CA VAL A 115 24.86 -9.43 0.41
C VAL A 115 26.36 -9.66 0.36
N ASP A 116 26.86 -10.14 -0.78
CA ASP A 116 28.27 -10.49 -0.99
C ASP A 116 28.86 -11.42 0.09
N GLY A 117 28.07 -12.40 0.53
CA GLY A 117 28.47 -13.38 1.55
C GLY A 117 28.53 -12.83 2.99
N LYS A 118 28.16 -11.56 3.21
CA LYS A 118 28.08 -10.95 4.55
C LYS A 118 26.62 -10.84 5.01
N PRO A 119 26.29 -11.22 6.25
CA PRO A 119 24.96 -11.03 6.79
C PRO A 119 24.70 -9.54 7.02
N ILE A 120 23.55 -9.05 6.55
CA ILE A 120 23.08 -7.70 6.89
C ILE A 120 22.58 -7.73 8.33
N ILE A 121 23.13 -6.84 9.15
CA ILE A 121 22.66 -6.65 10.52
C ILE A 121 21.52 -5.63 10.45
N ASN A 122 20.28 -6.11 10.62
CA ASN A 122 19.13 -5.23 10.73
C ASN A 122 19.19 -4.45 12.07
N PRO A 123 19.29 -3.10 12.05
CA PRO A 123 19.28 -2.28 13.26
C PRO A 123 18.04 -2.52 14.15
N ASP A 124 16.88 -2.82 13.57
CA ASP A 124 15.63 -3.07 14.30
C ASP A 124 15.75 -4.24 15.30
N ALA A 125 16.67 -5.18 15.06
CA ALA A 125 16.90 -6.34 15.93
C ALA A 125 17.38 -5.93 17.33
N HIS A 126 18.12 -4.83 17.42
CA HIS A 126 18.71 -4.32 18.66
C HIS A 126 17.96 -3.11 19.23
N GLN A 127 17.00 -2.57 18.47
CA GLN A 127 16.19 -1.44 18.89
C GLN A 127 14.99 -1.86 19.74
N SER A 128 14.53 -0.92 20.57
CA SER A 128 13.30 -1.05 21.34
C SER A 128 12.09 -1.12 20.40
N PHE A 129 11.03 -1.81 20.83
CA PHE A 129 9.83 -2.05 20.00
C PHE A 129 9.25 -0.78 19.38
N THR A 130 9.30 0.35 20.08
CA THR A 130 8.73 1.64 19.67
C THR A 130 9.56 2.39 18.63
N GLN A 131 10.84 2.03 18.48
CA GLN A 131 11.77 2.69 17.55
C GLN A 131 11.87 1.95 16.22
N ARG A 132 11.53 0.66 16.20
CA ARG A 132 11.60 -0.21 15.02
C ARG A 132 10.80 0.33 13.84
N TYR A 133 11.40 0.29 12.66
CA TYR A 133 10.70 0.63 11.41
C TYR A 133 9.48 -0.27 11.21
N SER A 134 9.62 -1.59 11.42
CA SER A 134 8.53 -2.54 11.22
C SER A 134 7.32 -2.25 12.11
N THR A 135 7.54 -1.82 13.36
CA THR A 135 6.46 -1.45 14.29
C THR A 135 5.72 -0.21 13.80
N LYS A 136 6.47 0.82 13.37
CA LYS A 136 5.91 2.06 12.84
C LYS A 136 5.12 1.81 11.55
N ALA A 137 5.66 1.03 10.62
CA ALA A 137 5.00 0.66 9.37
C ALA A 137 3.69 -0.12 9.63
N THR A 138 3.73 -1.13 10.50
CA THR A 138 2.53 -1.89 10.88
C THR A 138 1.48 -1.00 11.57
N LEU A 139 1.90 -0.10 12.47
CA LEU A 139 1.01 0.85 13.14
C LEU A 139 0.34 1.80 12.13
N TYR A 140 1.13 2.37 11.21
CA TYR A 140 0.61 3.24 10.15
C TYR A 140 -0.46 2.52 9.34
N LEU A 141 -0.14 1.32 8.82
CA LEU A 141 -1.07 0.55 7.98
C LEU A 141 -2.30 0.10 8.75
N PHE A 142 -2.17 -0.21 10.04
CA PHE A 142 -3.30 -0.57 10.90
C PHE A 142 -4.27 0.59 11.10
N ILE A 143 -3.78 1.77 11.46
CA ILE A 143 -4.62 2.98 11.63
C ILE A 143 -5.28 3.35 10.31
N TYR A 144 -4.50 3.32 9.23
CA TYR A 144 -4.97 3.69 7.91
C TYR A 144 -6.03 2.72 7.37
N SER A 145 -5.84 1.41 7.60
CA SER A 145 -6.84 0.37 7.37
C SER A 145 -8.09 0.60 8.22
N PHE A 146 -7.95 0.92 9.51
CA PHE A 146 -9.10 1.17 10.36
C PHE A 146 -9.95 2.33 9.84
N ILE A 147 -9.32 3.46 9.48
CA ILE A 147 -10.03 4.62 8.93
C ILE A 147 -10.70 4.27 7.59
N GLY A 148 -9.98 3.54 6.74
CA GLY A 148 -10.46 3.06 5.44
C GLY A 148 -11.69 2.13 5.56
N ASN A 149 -11.67 1.21 6.51
CA ASN A 149 -12.82 0.34 6.71
C ASN A 149 -13.95 1.10 7.37
N TYR A 150 -13.71 1.79 8.50
CA TYR A 150 -14.75 2.34 9.35
C TYR A 150 -15.54 3.49 8.73
N TRP A 151 -14.89 4.46 8.08
CA TRP A 151 -15.57 5.60 7.44
C TRP A 151 -15.69 5.44 5.94
N TYR A 152 -14.58 5.13 5.28
CA TYR A 152 -14.49 5.18 3.83
C TYR A 152 -15.40 4.13 3.15
N THR A 153 -15.57 2.94 3.72
CA THR A 153 -16.52 1.94 3.20
C THR A 153 -17.97 2.44 3.10
N HIS A 154 -18.41 3.36 3.97
CA HIS A 154 -19.77 3.94 3.87
C HIS A 154 -19.94 4.85 2.66
N TYR A 155 -18.86 5.46 2.18
CA TYR A 155 -18.88 6.16 0.91
C TYR A 155 -19.08 5.18 -0.25
N PHE A 156 -18.51 3.97 -0.20
CA PHE A 156 -18.77 2.91 -1.19
C PHE A 156 -20.23 2.48 -1.17
N TYR A 157 -20.79 2.28 0.03
CA TYR A 157 -22.20 1.92 0.18
C TYR A 157 -23.14 3.00 -0.33
N SER A 158 -22.81 4.27 -0.12
CA SER A 158 -23.66 5.41 -0.52
C SER A 158 -23.52 5.74 -2.01
N VAL A 159 -22.30 5.72 -2.55
CA VAL A 159 -21.99 6.13 -3.94
C VAL A 159 -22.20 4.99 -4.92
N LEU A 160 -21.79 3.76 -4.58
CA LEU A 160 -21.86 2.59 -5.47
C LEU A 160 -23.01 1.64 -5.14
N LYS A 161 -23.80 1.93 -4.08
CA LYS A 161 -24.91 1.09 -3.60
C LYS A 161 -24.50 -0.36 -3.33
N ALA A 162 -23.21 -0.59 -3.08
CA ALA A 162 -22.66 -1.90 -2.80
C ALA A 162 -22.88 -2.29 -1.34
N LYS A 163 -23.13 -3.57 -1.05
CA LYS A 163 -23.20 -4.09 0.33
C LYS A 163 -22.57 -5.48 0.41
N TYR A 164 -21.85 -5.75 1.49
CA TYR A 164 -21.43 -7.12 1.80
C TYR A 164 -22.63 -7.94 2.23
N THR A 165 -22.90 -9.07 1.57
CA THR A 165 -23.96 -10.01 1.97
C THR A 165 -23.45 -11.23 2.73
N MET A 166 -22.14 -11.33 2.94
CA MET A 166 -21.51 -12.48 3.61
C MET A 166 -21.82 -12.54 5.13
N PRO A 167 -21.97 -13.77 5.69
CA PRO A 167 -22.18 -13.95 7.12
C PRO A 167 -20.93 -13.50 7.89
N SER A 168 -21.07 -12.51 8.76
CA SER A 168 -19.94 -11.90 9.44
C SER A 168 -20.34 -11.16 10.72
N HIS A 169 -19.40 -11.08 11.66
CA HIS A 169 -19.49 -10.14 12.77
C HIS A 169 -19.27 -8.73 12.23
N ARG A 170 -20.23 -7.83 12.45
CA ARG A 170 -20.23 -6.49 11.86
C ARG A 170 -19.92 -5.43 12.91
N LEU A 171 -19.09 -4.47 12.52
CA LEU A 171 -18.84 -3.22 13.21
C LEU A 171 -19.19 -2.09 12.25
N ASN A 172 -20.16 -1.23 12.61
CA ASN A 172 -20.62 -0.13 11.75
C ASN A 172 -21.07 -0.63 10.35
N ASP A 173 -21.86 -1.72 10.31
CA ASP A 173 -22.30 -2.43 9.09
C ASP A 173 -21.17 -2.98 8.19
N ILE A 174 -19.92 -2.99 8.69
CA ILE A 174 -18.75 -3.52 7.98
C ILE A 174 -18.29 -4.81 8.67
N PRO A 175 -18.07 -5.90 7.93
CA PRO A 175 -17.53 -7.13 8.48
C PRO A 175 -16.15 -6.94 9.12
N ILE A 176 -15.96 -7.36 10.37
CA ILE A 176 -14.67 -7.28 11.10
C ILE A 176 -13.55 -8.01 10.35
N ALA A 177 -13.88 -9.10 9.67
CA ALA A 177 -12.94 -9.83 8.82
C ALA A 177 -12.29 -8.94 7.74
N MET A 178 -12.98 -7.90 7.23
CA MET A 178 -12.42 -6.98 6.24
C MET A 178 -11.39 -6.02 6.82
N PHE A 179 -11.51 -5.62 8.08
CA PHE A 179 -10.47 -4.85 8.76
C PHE A 179 -9.16 -5.63 8.83
N LEU A 180 -9.24 -6.93 9.11
CA LEU A 180 -8.05 -7.80 9.12
C LEU A 180 -7.57 -8.08 7.70
N ALA A 181 -8.49 -8.28 6.75
CA ALA A 181 -8.13 -8.54 5.36
C ALA A 181 -7.35 -7.40 4.74
N THR A 182 -7.88 -6.18 4.86
CA THR A 182 -7.24 -4.97 4.35
C THR A 182 -5.83 -4.77 4.88
N HIS A 183 -5.49 -5.29 6.07
CA HIS A 183 -4.13 -5.17 6.59
C HIS A 183 -3.09 -5.88 5.69
N PHE A 184 -3.30 -7.16 5.34
CA PHE A 184 -2.35 -7.85 4.46
C PHE A 184 -2.42 -7.37 3.00
N TYR A 185 -3.59 -6.94 2.53
CA TYR A 185 -3.71 -6.28 1.23
C TYR A 185 -2.89 -4.98 1.19
N PHE A 186 -3.00 -4.14 2.22
CA PHE A 186 -2.27 -2.87 2.26
C PHE A 186 -0.78 -3.06 2.45
N CYS A 187 -0.33 -4.05 3.21
CA CYS A 187 1.09 -4.42 3.22
C CYS A 187 1.57 -4.74 1.80
N THR A 188 0.80 -5.52 1.03
CA THR A 188 1.16 -5.85 -0.36
C THR A 188 1.16 -4.61 -1.26
N TYR A 189 0.11 -3.80 -1.22
CA TYR A 189 -0.03 -2.64 -2.10
C TYR A 189 0.97 -1.52 -1.80
N HIS A 190 1.16 -1.18 -0.53
CA HIS A 190 1.98 -0.04 -0.13
C HIS A 190 3.46 -0.43 -0.04
N VAL A 191 3.75 -1.52 0.67
CA VAL A 191 5.12 -1.96 0.96
C VAL A 191 5.75 -2.62 -0.26
N CYS A 192 5.01 -3.48 -0.96
CA CYS A 192 5.58 -4.26 -2.06
C CYS A 192 5.43 -3.55 -3.40
N VAL A 193 4.21 -3.22 -3.81
CA VAL A 193 3.93 -2.74 -5.18
C VAL A 193 4.27 -1.25 -5.34
N SER A 194 3.69 -0.39 -4.50
CA SER A 194 3.84 1.07 -4.59
C SER A 194 5.28 1.50 -4.35
N ASN A 195 5.87 1.12 -3.20
CA ASN A 195 7.23 1.53 -2.89
C ASN A 195 8.23 1.07 -3.95
N SER A 196 8.09 -0.15 -4.48
CA SER A 196 9.01 -0.66 -5.51
C SER A 196 8.94 0.16 -6.81
N ILE A 197 7.74 0.50 -7.28
CA ILE A 197 7.54 1.23 -8.53
C ILE A 197 7.91 2.71 -8.36
N LEU A 198 7.48 3.34 -7.27
CA LEU A 198 7.80 4.74 -6.98
C LEU A 198 9.30 4.94 -6.77
N ARG A 199 9.97 4.01 -6.07
CA ARG A 199 11.44 3.99 -5.91
C ARG A 199 12.15 3.83 -7.24
N PHE A 200 11.66 2.96 -8.12
CA PHE A 200 12.22 2.79 -9.45
C PHE A 200 12.17 4.11 -10.23
N VAL A 201 11.03 4.80 -10.24
CA VAL A 201 10.91 6.12 -10.89
C VAL A 201 11.81 7.17 -10.22
N ASP A 202 11.87 7.16 -8.89
CA ASP A 202 12.65 8.13 -8.14
C ASP A 202 14.17 7.97 -8.37
N ARG A 203 14.68 6.74 -8.38
CA ARG A 203 16.11 6.43 -8.54
C ARG A 203 16.58 6.39 -10.00
N SER A 204 15.70 6.04 -10.95
CA SER A 204 16.10 5.90 -12.37
C SER A 204 16.32 7.24 -13.06
N TYR A 205 15.68 8.32 -12.59
CA TYR A 205 15.63 9.60 -13.30
C TYR A 205 16.29 10.74 -12.52
N LYS A 206 16.95 11.64 -13.25
CA LYS A 206 17.52 12.86 -12.67
C LYS A 206 16.42 13.78 -12.12
N ASN A 207 16.73 14.46 -11.02
CA ASN A 207 15.83 15.43 -10.41
C ASN A 207 15.51 16.56 -11.40
N GLY A 208 14.22 16.79 -11.63
CA GLY A 208 13.70 17.80 -12.55
C GLY A 208 12.19 17.67 -12.72
N TRP A 209 11.56 18.67 -13.34
CA TRP A 209 10.10 18.73 -13.49
C TRP A 209 9.51 17.50 -14.21
N ARG A 210 10.23 16.95 -15.21
CA ARG A 210 9.80 15.75 -15.95
C ARG A 210 9.69 14.52 -15.04
N LYS A 211 10.61 14.39 -14.08
CA LYS A 211 10.58 13.31 -13.08
C LYS A 211 9.38 13.49 -12.16
N SER A 212 9.13 14.71 -11.69
CA SER A 212 7.95 14.99 -10.85
C SER A 212 6.65 14.67 -11.58
N VAL A 213 6.53 15.03 -12.87
CA VAL A 213 5.35 14.69 -13.67
C VAL A 213 5.24 13.18 -13.85
N LEU A 214 6.33 12.45 -14.15
CA LEU A 214 6.30 10.99 -14.24
C LEU A 214 5.93 10.33 -12.92
N PHE A 215 6.46 10.82 -11.79
CA PHE A 215 6.17 10.32 -10.47
C PHE A 215 4.67 10.43 -10.15
N TRP A 216 4.10 11.63 -10.27
CA TRP A 216 2.67 11.84 -10.02
C TRP A 216 1.78 11.10 -11.01
N TYR A 217 2.19 11.00 -12.28
CA TYR A 217 1.47 10.21 -13.26
C TYR A 217 1.49 8.71 -12.92
N THR A 218 2.62 8.21 -12.42
CA THR A 218 2.77 6.83 -11.94
C THR A 218 1.90 6.57 -10.73
N VAL A 219 1.82 7.52 -9.78
CA VAL A 219 0.88 7.44 -8.64
C VAL A 219 -0.56 7.33 -9.13
N LEU A 220 -0.99 8.19 -10.06
CA LEU A 220 -2.35 8.16 -10.61
C LEU A 220 -2.65 6.85 -11.32
N PHE A 221 -1.72 6.38 -12.16
CA PHE A 221 -1.85 5.11 -12.86
C PHE A 221 -1.94 3.93 -11.89
N LEU A 222 -1.01 3.85 -10.92
CA LEU A 222 -0.98 2.76 -9.97
C LEU A 222 -2.21 2.75 -9.06
N SER A 223 -2.69 3.93 -8.67
CA SER A 223 -3.89 4.10 -7.84
C SER A 223 -5.12 3.56 -8.56
N TYR A 224 -5.31 3.95 -9.82
CA TYR A 224 -6.42 3.47 -10.62
C TYR A 224 -6.29 1.99 -10.97
N PHE A 225 -5.08 1.52 -11.30
CA PHE A 225 -4.82 0.13 -11.63
C PHE A 225 -5.08 -0.80 -10.44
N THR A 226 -4.56 -0.47 -9.25
CA THR A 226 -4.80 -1.25 -8.02
C THR A 226 -6.28 -1.28 -7.70
N ALA A 227 -6.95 -0.12 -7.76
CA ALA A 227 -8.38 -0.03 -7.53
C ALA A 227 -9.20 -0.89 -8.51
N PHE A 228 -8.80 -0.90 -9.77
CA PHE A 228 -9.45 -1.69 -10.81
C PHE A 228 -9.26 -3.20 -10.59
N VAL A 229 -8.04 -3.66 -10.32
CA VAL A 229 -7.74 -5.08 -10.05
C VAL A 229 -8.53 -5.58 -8.83
N GLU A 230 -8.62 -4.76 -7.80
CA GLU A 230 -9.42 -5.09 -6.61
C GLU A 230 -10.92 -5.14 -6.95
N THR A 231 -11.44 -4.16 -7.69
CA THR A 231 -12.85 -4.16 -8.13
C THR A 231 -13.16 -5.38 -9.01
N LEU A 232 -12.26 -5.76 -9.92
CA LEU A 232 -12.40 -6.97 -10.72
C LEU A 232 -12.44 -8.22 -9.84
N SER A 233 -11.53 -8.33 -8.88
CA SER A 233 -11.47 -9.46 -7.96
C SER A 233 -12.75 -9.57 -7.12
N ILE A 234 -13.25 -8.45 -6.59
CA ILE A 234 -14.51 -8.39 -5.82
C ILE A 234 -15.72 -8.70 -6.70
N SER A 235 -15.73 -8.27 -7.96
CA SER A 235 -16.86 -8.53 -8.87
C SER A 235 -17.05 -10.00 -9.24
N SER A 236 -15.98 -10.80 -9.13
CA SER A 236 -16.07 -12.25 -9.27
C SER A 236 -16.63 -12.95 -8.03
N PHE A 237 -16.77 -12.23 -6.90
CA PHE A 237 -17.28 -12.79 -5.66
C PHE A 237 -18.82 -12.66 -5.58
N PRO A 238 -19.56 -13.77 -5.41
CA PRO A 238 -21.03 -13.76 -5.49
C PRO A 238 -21.73 -13.03 -4.34
N TYR A 239 -21.05 -12.76 -3.23
CA TYR A 239 -21.61 -12.08 -2.05
C TYR A 239 -21.41 -10.55 -2.07
N TYR A 240 -21.15 -9.98 -3.24
CA TYR A 240 -21.06 -8.54 -3.44
C TYR A 240 -22.09 -8.08 -4.48
N SER A 241 -23.15 -7.43 -4.01
CA SER A 241 -24.24 -6.95 -4.89
C SER A 241 -23.90 -5.59 -5.49
N PHE A 242 -23.85 -5.49 -6.83
CA PHE A 242 -23.77 -4.22 -7.56
C PHE A 242 -25.09 -3.94 -8.27
N GLU A 243 -25.59 -2.71 -8.18
CA GLU A 243 -26.78 -2.24 -8.92
C GLU A 243 -26.45 -2.07 -10.43
N ASP A 244 -25.25 -1.58 -10.75
CA ASP A 244 -24.72 -1.51 -12.11
C ASP A 244 -23.22 -1.86 -12.11
N ARG A 245 -22.88 -3.00 -12.72
CA ARG A 245 -21.49 -3.51 -12.78
C ARG A 245 -20.59 -2.61 -13.62
N THR A 246 -21.10 -2.04 -14.71
CA THR A 246 -20.35 -1.15 -15.59
C THR A 246 -20.02 0.18 -14.94
N MET A 247 -20.98 0.74 -14.19
CA MET A 247 -20.75 1.95 -13.38
C MET A 247 -19.74 1.68 -12.25
N ALA A 248 -19.84 0.53 -11.58
CA ALA A 248 -18.91 0.13 -10.52
C ALA A 248 -17.46 0.00 -11.03
N TYR A 249 -17.24 -0.55 -12.23
CA TYR A 249 -15.90 -0.64 -12.78
C TYR A 249 -15.30 0.73 -13.14
N VAL A 250 -16.06 1.62 -13.79
CA VAL A 250 -15.50 2.90 -14.28
C VAL A 250 -15.40 3.91 -13.14
N TRP A 251 -16.53 4.19 -12.51
CA TRP A 251 -16.66 5.25 -11.52
C TRP A 251 -16.30 4.76 -10.13
N GLY A 252 -16.61 3.49 -9.81
CA GLY A 252 -16.21 2.88 -8.56
C GLY A 252 -14.70 2.71 -8.44
N SER A 253 -14.00 2.26 -9.49
CA SER A 253 -12.54 2.20 -9.46
C SER A 253 -11.88 3.59 -9.49
N ALA A 254 -12.48 4.58 -10.14
CA ALA A 254 -11.99 5.97 -10.08
C ALA A 254 -12.15 6.57 -8.67
N PHE A 255 -13.31 6.39 -8.05
CA PHE A 255 -13.58 6.80 -6.67
C PHE A 255 -12.69 6.04 -5.68
N TYR A 256 -12.51 4.74 -5.90
CA TYR A 256 -11.62 3.91 -5.09
C TYR A 256 -10.14 4.28 -5.23
N GLY A 257 -9.73 4.69 -6.42
CA GLY A 257 -8.38 5.18 -6.68
C GLY A 257 -7.99 6.40 -5.85
N ILE A 258 -8.94 7.26 -5.44
CA ILE A 258 -8.64 8.46 -4.62
C ILE A 258 -7.95 8.08 -3.31
N TYR A 259 -8.30 6.93 -2.73
CA TYR A 259 -7.64 6.39 -1.55
C TYR A 259 -6.14 6.23 -1.75
N PHE A 260 -5.76 5.60 -2.87
CA PHE A 260 -4.37 5.28 -3.18
C PHE A 260 -3.56 6.51 -3.63
N ILE A 261 -4.20 7.54 -4.18
CA ILE A 261 -3.53 8.78 -4.59
C ILE A 261 -2.82 9.45 -3.41
N VAL A 262 -3.45 9.44 -2.23
CA VAL A 262 -2.84 9.96 -0.99
C VAL A 262 -1.97 8.90 -0.33
N SER A 263 -2.43 7.64 -0.30
CA SER A 263 -1.75 6.61 0.48
C SER A 263 -0.38 6.22 -0.06
N PHE A 264 -0.26 6.02 -1.37
CA PHE A 264 0.98 5.57 -2.00
C PHE A 264 2.15 6.53 -1.77
N PRO A 265 2.06 7.84 -2.12
CA PRO A 265 3.13 8.77 -1.81
C PRO A 265 3.26 9.00 -0.30
N GLY A 266 2.16 8.99 0.46
CA GLY A 266 2.18 9.15 1.90
C GLY A 266 2.99 8.08 2.62
N PHE A 267 2.87 6.82 2.20
CA PHE A 267 3.66 5.71 2.72
C PHE A 267 5.07 5.63 2.12
N TYR A 268 5.27 6.05 0.88
CA TYR A 268 6.60 6.08 0.26
C TYR A 268 7.56 7.05 0.96
N TYR A 269 7.06 8.25 1.29
CA TYR A 269 7.84 9.24 2.05
C TYR A 269 7.81 9.02 3.56
N PHE A 270 7.02 8.05 4.04
CA PHE A 270 6.98 7.70 5.45
C PHE A 270 8.31 7.05 5.89
N ASP A 271 8.94 7.66 6.89
CA ASP A 271 10.22 7.24 7.45
C ASP A 271 11.32 7.05 6.38
N ALA A 272 11.37 7.98 5.40
CA ALA A 272 12.33 7.96 4.29
C ALA A 272 13.79 7.86 4.77
N ASP A 273 14.13 8.39 5.95
CA ASP A 273 15.50 8.46 6.47
C ASP A 273 15.78 7.53 7.66
N VAL A 274 15.03 6.43 7.81
CA VAL A 274 15.05 5.60 9.04
C VAL A 274 16.43 5.11 9.48
N ASP A 275 17.31 4.80 8.52
CA ASP A 275 18.66 4.26 8.76
C ASP A 275 19.78 5.27 8.43
N TYR A 276 19.46 6.55 8.21
CA TYR A 276 20.45 7.56 7.81
C TYR A 276 21.43 7.91 8.95
N VAL A 277 22.70 7.54 8.79
CA VAL A 277 23.80 7.86 9.72
C VAL A 277 24.64 9.01 9.14
N GLY A 278 24.08 10.22 9.05
CA GLY A 278 24.81 11.41 8.61
C GLY A 278 25.51 12.15 9.76
N SER A 279 26.81 12.42 9.62
CA SER A 279 27.65 13.15 10.61
C SER A 279 27.42 14.67 10.69
N THR A 280 26.48 15.24 9.94
CA THR A 280 26.18 16.67 9.96
C THR A 280 24.94 16.95 10.81
N LYS A 281 25.09 17.85 11.79
CA LYS A 281 24.09 18.39 12.73
C LYS A 281 22.90 19.13 12.06
N GLN A 282 22.30 18.59 11.00
CA GLN A 282 20.92 18.91 10.68
C GLN A 282 20.08 17.84 11.37
N GLN A 283 19.35 18.25 12.40
CA GLN A 283 18.44 17.41 13.18
C GLN A 283 17.36 16.84 12.26
N HIS A 284 17.64 15.73 11.59
CA HIS A 284 16.58 14.96 10.95
C HIS A 284 15.74 14.34 12.07
N LYS A 285 14.44 14.67 12.07
CA LYS A 285 13.51 14.31 13.12
C LYS A 285 13.30 12.79 13.10
N HIS A 286 13.83 12.09 14.10
CA HIS A 286 13.51 10.68 14.30
C HIS A 286 11.99 10.54 14.50
N ILE A 287 11.33 9.79 13.61
CA ILE A 287 9.88 9.62 13.65
C ILE A 287 9.50 8.82 14.89
N THR A 288 8.62 9.38 15.72
CA THR A 288 8.07 8.68 16.89
C THR A 288 6.80 7.91 16.52
N LEU A 289 6.33 7.02 17.42
CA LEU A 289 5.02 6.37 17.23
C LEU A 289 3.87 7.38 17.18
N MET A 290 3.96 8.48 17.93
CA MET A 290 2.94 9.53 17.91
C MET A 290 2.97 10.34 16.62
N ASP A 291 4.15 10.60 16.07
CA ASP A 291 4.26 11.17 14.72
C ASP A 291 3.65 10.22 13.69
N THR A 292 3.95 8.91 13.78
CA THR A 292 3.38 7.89 12.90
C THR A 292 1.85 7.87 12.97
N PHE A 293 1.29 7.87 14.19
CA PHE A 293 -0.15 7.92 14.41
C PHE A 293 -0.76 9.19 13.81
N THR A 294 -0.15 10.34 14.06
CA THR A 294 -0.64 11.64 13.58
C THR A 294 -0.59 11.72 12.05
N THR A 295 0.49 11.24 11.43
CA THR A 295 0.64 11.20 9.98
C THR A 295 -0.38 10.25 9.34
N ALA A 296 -0.60 9.06 9.91
CA ALA A 296 -1.63 8.13 9.42
C ALA A 296 -3.03 8.73 9.51
N CYS A 297 -3.37 9.37 10.64
CA CYS A 297 -4.64 10.09 10.81
C CYS A 297 -4.76 11.26 9.83
N GLY A 298 -3.70 12.04 9.63
CA GLY A 298 -3.66 13.17 8.70
C GLY A 298 -3.91 12.73 7.25
N HIS A 299 -3.21 11.70 6.78
CA HIS A 299 -3.46 11.11 5.47
C HIS A 299 -4.87 10.52 5.36
N GLY A 300 -5.38 9.90 6.42
CA GLY A 300 -6.76 9.42 6.48
C GLY A 300 -7.78 10.56 6.30
N MET A 301 -7.60 11.67 7.01
CA MET A 301 -8.46 12.85 6.89
C MET A 301 -8.39 13.53 5.52
N MET A 302 -7.20 13.56 4.90
CA MET A 302 -7.04 14.06 3.53
C MET A 302 -7.90 13.27 2.55
N ILE A 303 -7.90 11.93 2.64
CA ILE A 303 -8.76 11.10 1.80
C ILE A 303 -10.23 11.39 2.06
N LEU A 304 -10.67 11.38 3.33
CA LEU A 304 -12.09 11.62 3.65
C LEU A 304 -12.57 12.95 3.10
N THR A 305 -11.73 13.99 3.18
CA THR A 305 -12.02 15.30 2.61
C THR A 305 -12.15 15.26 1.08
N LEU A 306 -11.22 14.58 0.38
CA LEU A 306 -11.29 14.40 -1.08
C LEU A 306 -12.56 13.67 -1.51
N LEU A 307 -13.01 12.68 -0.74
CA LEU A 307 -14.25 11.96 -1.04
C LEU A 307 -15.48 12.79 -0.76
N ASP A 308 -15.46 13.60 0.30
CA ASP A 308 -16.54 14.55 0.57
C ASP A 308 -16.66 15.56 -0.58
N PHE A 309 -15.54 16.05 -1.15
CA PHE A 309 -15.60 16.89 -2.35
C PHE A 309 -16.31 16.20 -3.52
N VAL A 310 -15.94 14.96 -3.82
CA VAL A 310 -16.57 14.20 -4.92
C VAL A 310 -18.03 13.90 -4.63
N ARG A 311 -18.35 13.49 -3.40
CA ARG A 311 -19.70 13.22 -2.94
C ARG A 311 -20.59 14.45 -3.04
N LEU A 312 -20.11 15.61 -2.57
CA LEU A 312 -20.84 16.88 -2.62
C LEU A 312 -21.06 17.32 -4.07
N TYR A 313 -20.06 17.15 -4.93
CA TYR A 313 -20.20 17.40 -6.37
C TYR A 313 -21.28 16.53 -7.02
N LEU A 314 -21.40 15.27 -6.60
CA LEU A 314 -22.44 14.34 -7.08
C LEU A 314 -23.80 14.53 -6.40
N GLY A 315 -23.90 15.38 -5.37
CA GLY A 315 -25.15 15.62 -4.62
C GLY A 315 -25.64 14.42 -3.79
N ILE A 316 -24.75 13.48 -3.44
CA ILE A 316 -25.15 12.24 -2.76
C ILE A 316 -25.09 12.45 -1.23
N PRO A 317 -26.17 12.19 -0.47
CA PRO A 317 -26.11 12.21 0.99
C PRO A 317 -25.35 11.00 1.53
N LEU A 318 -24.42 11.21 2.46
CA LEU A 318 -23.69 10.15 3.14
C LEU A 318 -24.60 9.57 4.21
N LYS A 319 -24.85 8.27 4.10
CA LYS A 319 -25.51 7.50 5.14
C LYS A 319 -24.48 6.58 5.75
N ILE A 320 -24.05 6.88 6.97
CA ILE A 320 -23.22 5.98 7.76
C ILE A 320 -24.16 5.02 8.47
N GLY A 321 -24.16 3.76 8.06
CA GLY A 321 -24.95 2.71 8.69
C GLY A 321 -24.26 2.17 9.94
N GLY A 322 -24.95 2.14 11.08
CA GLY A 322 -24.43 1.55 12.31
C GLY A 322 -25.29 1.88 13.53
N VAL A 323 -25.34 0.94 14.48
CA VAL A 323 -26.15 1.01 15.70
C VAL A 323 -25.81 2.24 16.57
N ALA A 324 -24.63 2.84 16.41
CA ALA A 324 -24.23 4.06 17.12
C ALA A 324 -24.97 5.33 16.64
N PHE A 325 -25.53 5.33 15.44
CA PHE A 325 -26.21 6.50 14.84
C PHE A 325 -27.68 6.22 14.49
N ALA A 326 -28.22 5.07 14.90
CA ALA A 326 -29.64 4.73 14.68
C ALA A 326 -30.61 5.52 15.59
N SER A 327 -30.10 6.45 16.41
CA SER A 327 -30.87 7.22 17.38
C SER A 327 -30.55 8.72 17.35
N THR A 328 -30.49 9.32 16.16
CA THR A 328 -30.61 10.78 15.99
C THR A 328 -31.45 11.13 14.79
#